data_AF-A0A257PEC5-F1
#
_entry.id   AF-A0A257PEC5-F1
#
_cell.length_a   1.000
_cell.length_b   1.000
_cell.length_c   1.000
_cell.angle_alpha   90.00
_cell.angle_beta   90.00
_cell.angle_gamma   90.00
#
_symmetry.space_group_name_H-M   'P 1'
#
loop_
_entity.id
_entity.type
_entity.pdbx_description
1 polymer ?
#
loop_
_entity_poly.entity_id
_entity_poly.type
_entity_poly.pdbx_seq_one_letter_code
_entity_poly.pdbx_strand_id
1 'polypeptide(L)'
;MPVAEVSAAELQAPRFLFINSANQNPENFVHRGGLAILKFWLGMVATYPLARLYLRCARPSDDALVAFGIDVAALRGEETRSIVWIQEFVSHQEMARLMSHVHFFLLPSVFLHSVSIMHAMAQGAVPVVSDTIGTSCYVTHGENGIVLQGVRESNWQVEPTTGVTIDDARRNSALEDDLARQMQASVSSLIEDPAAYRAMREGARRASQTQFSGETFCTTFWEDVHRLWGEYVGLKGREGRIKTAPPLPQHGLLQDSDWPRVFESVPQPMTRIRTGRGRVTELGGMFIYTAGDAKMSLQDWSVLAEYWRTGAPPLAFVRDISEFGGKYLAEVAMPARHTAIDFVSRQLLPFPRLHRLAARCLKFFRRVLRKESPRDKPPHVDIQLVAQDIAGMNVIRCNAHYYAIPQDGGAFSEEKANHGGYRLCFKGNSLKHVLSKVSEYERAFGQAMPSAMPEGDRPIMAEEGFLGFNIVRHADLFFAIPQGEGAFAPERVSAGGYSRMYTGPTLEAAKAAVEAGK
;
A
#
# COMPACT_ATOMS: atom_id res chain seq x y z
N MET A 1 -20.31 22.73 -9.04
CA MET A 1 -20.25 23.36 -10.38
C MET A 1 -21.25 22.67 -11.29
N PRO A 2 -22.06 23.40 -12.07
CA PRO A 2 -22.88 22.78 -13.12
C PRO A 2 -21.92 22.12 -14.12
N VAL A 3 -22.09 20.82 -14.33
CA VAL A 3 -21.26 20.04 -15.25
C VAL A 3 -21.79 20.29 -16.65
N ALA A 4 -20.90 20.58 -17.59
CA ALA A 4 -21.23 20.80 -19.00
C ALA A 4 -22.10 19.64 -19.53
N GLU A 5 -23.15 19.97 -20.28
CA GLU A 5 -23.96 18.98 -20.98
C GLU A 5 -23.06 18.18 -21.93
N VAL A 6 -23.09 16.86 -21.82
CA VAL A 6 -22.40 15.99 -22.78
C VAL A 6 -23.16 16.07 -24.09
N SER A 7 -22.51 16.69 -25.08
CA SER A 7 -23.07 16.84 -26.42
C SER A 7 -23.01 15.51 -27.18
N ALA A 8 -23.87 15.33 -28.18
CA ALA A 8 -23.79 14.17 -29.08
C ALA A 8 -22.42 14.10 -29.79
N ALA A 9 -21.79 15.24 -30.04
CA ALA A 9 -20.45 15.32 -30.62
C ALA A 9 -19.35 14.82 -29.66
N GLU A 10 -19.54 14.96 -28.34
CA GLU A 10 -18.59 14.48 -27.35
C GLU A 10 -18.63 12.94 -27.22
N LEU A 11 -19.79 12.32 -27.41
CA LEU A 11 -19.94 10.85 -27.43
C LEU A 11 -19.33 10.19 -28.68
N GLN A 12 -19.03 10.95 -29.74
CA GLN A 12 -18.27 10.45 -30.89
C GLN A 12 -16.78 10.19 -30.57
N ALA A 13 -16.29 10.72 -29.45
CA ALA A 13 -14.96 10.43 -28.90
C ALA A 13 -15.10 9.83 -27.48
N PRO A 14 -15.63 8.61 -27.34
CA PRO A 14 -15.99 8.07 -26.05
C PRO A 14 -14.74 7.78 -25.19
N ARG A 15 -14.82 8.10 -23.89
CA ARG A 15 -13.72 7.95 -22.94
C ARG A 15 -14.08 6.90 -21.88
N PHE A 16 -13.19 5.94 -21.69
CA PHE A 16 -13.37 4.79 -20.82
C PHE A 16 -12.30 4.77 -19.75
N LEU A 17 -12.68 4.43 -18.51
CA LEU A 17 -11.74 4.27 -17.41
C LEU A 17 -11.85 2.88 -16.81
N PHE A 18 -10.71 2.22 -16.66
CA PHE A 18 -10.55 1.04 -15.81
C PHE A 18 -9.59 1.35 -14.68
N ILE A 19 -9.91 0.87 -13.47
CA ILE A 19 -9.06 1.03 -12.30
C ILE A 19 -8.79 -0.34 -11.67
N ASN A 20 -7.51 -0.65 -11.53
CA ASN A 20 -7.04 -1.69 -10.62
C ASN A 20 -6.36 -1.03 -9.41
N SER A 21 -6.43 -1.71 -8.26
CA SER A 21 -5.79 -1.26 -7.01
C SER A 21 -4.29 -1.01 -7.21
N ALA A 22 -3.71 -0.11 -6.43
CA ALA A 22 -2.27 0.17 -6.42
C ALA A 22 -1.41 -1.01 -5.94
N ASN A 23 -2.04 -2.11 -5.50
CA ASN A 23 -1.34 -3.34 -5.17
C ASN A 23 -0.83 -4.00 -6.46
N GLN A 24 0.48 -4.03 -6.64
CA GLN A 24 1.22 -4.48 -7.83
C GLN A 24 1.12 -6.01 -8.10
N ASN A 25 -0.03 -6.64 -7.84
CA ASN A 25 -0.27 -8.04 -8.20
C ASN A 25 -0.90 -8.12 -9.61
N PRO A 26 -0.22 -8.71 -10.60
CA PRO A 26 -0.76 -8.95 -11.94
C PRO A 26 -2.06 -9.76 -11.95
N GLU A 27 -2.28 -10.66 -10.98
CA GLU A 27 -3.53 -11.43 -10.86
C GLU A 27 -4.73 -10.51 -10.60
N ASN A 28 -4.53 -9.38 -9.92
CA ASN A 28 -5.59 -8.41 -9.71
C ASN A 28 -6.07 -7.83 -11.05
N PHE A 29 -5.20 -7.68 -12.05
CA PHE A 29 -5.61 -7.20 -13.37
C PHE A 29 -6.61 -8.17 -14.00
N VAL A 30 -6.35 -9.47 -13.89
CA VAL A 30 -7.25 -10.53 -14.39
C VAL A 30 -8.55 -10.54 -13.60
N HIS A 31 -8.49 -10.60 -12.26
CA HIS A 31 -9.68 -10.67 -11.41
C HIS A 31 -10.57 -9.42 -11.53
N ARG A 32 -10.01 -8.24 -11.82
CA ARG A 32 -10.78 -7.01 -12.05
C ARG A 32 -11.39 -6.94 -13.44
N GLY A 33 -11.13 -7.92 -14.31
CA GLY A 33 -11.67 -8.00 -15.67
C GLY A 33 -10.83 -7.29 -16.73
N GLY A 34 -9.55 -7.03 -16.45
CA GLY A 34 -8.64 -6.35 -17.37
C GLY A 34 -8.53 -7.04 -18.74
N LEU A 35 -8.59 -8.38 -18.79
CA LEU A 35 -8.57 -9.13 -20.06
C LEU A 35 -9.83 -8.88 -20.90
N ALA A 36 -11.01 -8.90 -20.28
CA ALA A 36 -12.26 -8.57 -20.96
C ALA A 36 -12.26 -7.13 -21.49
N ILE A 37 -11.61 -6.19 -20.78
CA ILE A 37 -11.47 -4.79 -21.21
C ILE A 37 -10.56 -4.66 -22.43
N LEU A 38 -9.42 -5.37 -22.46
CA LEU A 38 -8.55 -5.34 -23.64
C LEU A 38 -9.25 -5.94 -24.87
N LYS A 39 -9.96 -7.06 -24.70
CA LYS A 39 -10.78 -7.68 -25.76
C LYS A 39 -11.90 -6.75 -26.23
N PHE A 40 -12.62 -6.13 -25.29
CA PHE A 40 -13.60 -5.09 -25.57
C PHE A 40 -12.97 -4.00 -26.43
N TRP A 41 -11.83 -3.45 -26.00
CA TRP A 41 -11.18 -2.32 -26.64
C TRP A 41 -10.75 -2.60 -28.08
N LEU A 42 -10.11 -3.73 -28.32
CA LEU A 42 -9.63 -4.11 -29.65
C LEU A 42 -10.77 -4.23 -30.66
N GLY A 43 -11.95 -4.69 -30.24
CA GLY A 43 -13.14 -4.67 -31.11
C GLY A 43 -13.81 -3.30 -31.19
N MET A 44 -13.74 -2.51 -30.12
CA MET A 44 -14.40 -1.21 -30.05
C MET A 44 -13.70 -0.18 -30.98
N VAL A 45 -12.38 -0.05 -30.86
CA VAL A 45 -11.61 1.05 -31.48
C VAL A 45 -11.68 1.08 -33.01
N ALA A 46 -12.00 -0.07 -33.62
CA ALA A 46 -12.29 -0.15 -35.05
C ALA A 46 -13.54 0.66 -35.46
N THR A 47 -14.55 0.74 -34.58
CA THR A 47 -15.82 1.43 -34.82
C THR A 47 -15.77 2.90 -34.40
N TYR A 48 -15.17 3.22 -33.24
CA TYR A 48 -14.97 4.63 -32.82
C TYR A 48 -13.47 4.95 -32.70
N PRO A 49 -12.81 5.40 -33.79
CA PRO A 49 -11.35 5.62 -33.82
C PRO A 49 -10.88 6.79 -32.94
N LEU A 50 -11.80 7.68 -32.53
CA LEU A 50 -11.52 8.78 -31.60
C LEU A 50 -11.69 8.38 -30.12
N ALA A 51 -12.11 7.15 -29.84
CA ALA A 51 -12.25 6.68 -28.48
C ALA A 51 -10.91 6.71 -27.72
N ARG A 52 -10.98 6.84 -26.38
CA ARG A 52 -9.83 6.73 -25.49
C ARG A 52 -10.08 5.78 -24.33
N LEU A 53 -9.11 4.91 -24.05
CA LEU A 53 -9.12 4.00 -22.92
C LEU A 53 -8.02 4.37 -21.92
N TYR A 54 -8.43 4.72 -20.71
CA TYR A 54 -7.52 5.00 -19.60
C TYR A 54 -7.46 3.77 -18.68
N LEU A 55 -6.26 3.23 -18.49
CA LEU A 55 -6.00 2.05 -17.67
C LEU A 55 -5.16 2.48 -16.47
N ARG A 56 -5.80 2.68 -15.32
CA ARG A 56 -5.10 2.95 -14.07
C ARG A 56 -4.68 1.63 -13.43
N CYS A 57 -3.58 1.09 -13.90
CA CYS A 57 -2.93 -0.10 -13.36
C CYS A 57 -1.53 -0.27 -13.97
N ALA A 58 -0.70 -1.11 -13.36
CA ALA A 58 0.51 -1.59 -14.02
C ALA A 58 0.12 -2.34 -15.30
N ARG A 59 0.89 -2.13 -16.38
CA ARG A 59 0.71 -2.85 -17.64
C ARG A 59 1.29 -4.27 -17.48
N PRO A 60 0.51 -5.35 -17.75
CA PRO A 60 1.07 -6.70 -17.79
C PRO A 60 2.17 -6.83 -18.86
N SER A 61 3.10 -7.78 -18.67
CA SER A 61 4.13 -8.07 -19.68
C SER A 61 3.51 -8.67 -20.95
N ASP A 62 4.19 -8.50 -22.08
CA ASP A 62 3.73 -9.08 -23.35
C ASP A 62 3.60 -10.60 -23.26
N ASP A 63 4.55 -11.29 -22.64
CA ASP A 63 4.50 -12.74 -22.44
C ASP A 63 3.25 -13.16 -21.67
N ALA A 64 2.88 -12.41 -20.63
CA ALA A 64 1.66 -12.68 -19.87
C ALA A 64 0.42 -12.44 -20.73
N LEU A 65 0.36 -11.35 -21.49
CA LEU A 65 -0.76 -11.02 -22.36
C LEU A 65 -0.95 -12.07 -23.47
N VAL A 66 0.14 -12.54 -24.08
CA VAL A 66 0.12 -13.65 -25.05
C VAL A 66 -0.42 -14.93 -24.39
N ALA A 67 0.06 -15.27 -23.19
CA ALA A 67 -0.45 -16.43 -22.45
C ALA A 67 -1.95 -16.31 -22.11
N PHE A 68 -2.46 -15.08 -21.99
CA PHE A 68 -3.88 -14.81 -21.81
C PHE A 68 -4.68 -14.77 -23.12
N GLY A 69 -4.04 -14.95 -24.28
CA GLY A 69 -4.71 -14.93 -25.59
C GLY A 69 -5.04 -13.53 -26.10
N ILE A 70 -4.30 -12.50 -25.66
CA ILE A 70 -4.41 -11.14 -26.17
C ILE A 70 -3.49 -10.96 -27.38
N ASP A 71 -4.00 -10.34 -28.45
CA ASP A 71 -3.19 -9.93 -29.59
C ASP A 71 -2.32 -8.72 -29.20
N VAL A 72 -1.08 -9.01 -28.82
CA VAL A 72 -0.10 -8.00 -28.40
C VAL A 72 0.32 -7.09 -29.56
N ALA A 73 0.31 -7.58 -30.80
CA ALA A 73 0.68 -6.75 -31.96
C ALA A 73 -0.38 -5.67 -32.19
N ALA A 74 -1.66 -6.06 -32.18
CA ALA A 74 -2.77 -5.11 -32.24
C ALA A 74 -2.78 -4.16 -31.04
N LEU A 75 -2.56 -4.68 -29.82
CA LEU A 75 -2.51 -3.89 -28.61
C LEU A 75 -1.43 -2.79 -28.67
N ARG A 76 -0.19 -3.14 -29.05
CA ARG A 76 0.92 -2.18 -29.17
C ARG A 76 0.61 -1.05 -30.15
N GLY A 77 -0.10 -1.35 -31.24
CA GLY A 77 -0.58 -0.33 -32.17
C GLY A 77 -1.49 0.70 -31.49
N GLU A 78 -2.39 0.23 -30.64
CA GLU A 78 -3.35 1.08 -29.92
C GLU A 78 -2.75 1.77 -28.68
N GLU A 79 -1.70 1.21 -28.06
CA GLU A 79 -0.94 1.85 -26.97
C GLU A 79 -0.28 3.17 -27.36
N THR A 80 -0.01 3.37 -28.65
CA THR A 80 0.55 4.63 -29.16
C THR A 80 -0.51 5.64 -29.59
N ARG A 81 -1.79 5.24 -29.62
CA ARG A 81 -2.87 6.00 -30.27
C ARG A 81 -4.04 6.30 -29.37
N SER A 82 -4.51 5.31 -28.62
CA SER A 82 -5.87 5.29 -28.08
C SER A 82 -5.94 4.77 -26.64
N ILE A 83 -4.92 4.03 -26.18
CA ILE A 83 -4.78 3.55 -24.80
C ILE A 83 -3.78 4.42 -24.04
N VAL A 84 -4.12 4.77 -22.80
CA VAL A 84 -3.22 5.46 -21.86
C VAL A 84 -3.10 4.63 -20.59
N TRP A 85 -1.90 4.13 -20.31
CA TRP A 85 -1.57 3.44 -19.07
C TRP A 85 -1.13 4.44 -17.99
N ILE A 86 -1.89 4.51 -16.91
CA ILE A 86 -1.59 5.37 -15.75
C ILE A 86 -1.06 4.47 -14.64
N GLN A 87 0.25 4.27 -14.63
CA GLN A 87 0.92 3.32 -13.74
C GLN A 87 1.37 3.96 -12.42
N GLU A 88 1.43 5.28 -12.37
CA GLU A 88 1.88 6.06 -11.21
C GLU A 88 0.77 6.20 -10.15
N PHE A 89 1.18 6.67 -8.97
CA PHE A 89 0.23 7.08 -7.95
C PHE A 89 -0.64 8.23 -8.47
N VAL A 90 -1.93 8.15 -8.15
CA VAL A 90 -2.92 9.18 -8.50
C VAL A 90 -3.62 9.53 -7.20
N SER A 91 -3.54 10.79 -6.79
CA SER A 91 -4.21 11.27 -5.59
C SER A 91 -5.73 11.15 -5.72
N HIS A 92 -6.45 11.22 -4.61
CA HIS A 92 -7.92 11.16 -4.63
C HIS A 92 -8.53 12.27 -5.51
N GLN A 93 -7.98 13.49 -5.45
CA GLN A 93 -8.46 14.61 -6.25
C GLN A 93 -8.20 14.40 -7.75
N GLU A 94 -7.04 13.89 -8.11
CA GLU A 94 -6.73 13.57 -9.51
C GLU A 94 -7.59 12.41 -10.02
N MET A 95 -7.88 11.42 -9.18
CA MET A 95 -8.77 10.32 -9.53
C MET A 95 -10.20 10.82 -9.77
N ALA A 96 -10.71 11.70 -8.91
CA ALA A 96 -12.03 12.32 -9.10
C ALA A 96 -12.08 13.17 -10.39
N ARG A 97 -11.01 13.92 -10.68
CA ARG A 97 -10.87 14.64 -11.95
C ARG A 97 -10.85 13.68 -13.13
N LEU A 98 -10.02 12.63 -13.13
CA LEU A 98 -9.97 11.66 -14.20
C LEU A 98 -11.34 11.01 -14.45
N MET A 99 -12.01 10.60 -13.36
CA MET A 99 -13.30 9.93 -13.42
C MET A 99 -14.43 10.86 -13.89
N SER A 100 -14.41 12.15 -13.53
CA SER A 100 -15.37 13.13 -14.06
C SER A 100 -15.17 13.47 -15.55
N HIS A 101 -14.01 13.12 -16.13
CA HIS A 101 -13.71 13.33 -17.55
C HIS A 101 -13.96 12.09 -18.40
N VAL A 102 -14.38 10.96 -17.85
CA VAL A 102 -14.73 9.77 -18.64
C VAL A 102 -16.24 9.61 -18.76
N HIS A 103 -16.67 8.95 -19.84
CA HIS A 103 -18.09 8.67 -20.06
C HIS A 103 -18.51 7.38 -19.37
N PHE A 104 -17.63 6.38 -19.36
CA PHE A 104 -17.88 5.05 -18.84
C PHE A 104 -16.76 4.61 -17.89
N PHE A 105 -17.16 4.01 -16.77
CA PHE A 105 -16.26 3.31 -15.86
C PHE A 105 -16.45 1.81 -16.04
N LEU A 106 -15.39 1.10 -16.43
CA LEU A 106 -15.41 -0.33 -16.74
C LEU A 106 -14.91 -1.14 -15.55
N LEU A 107 -15.72 -2.08 -15.07
CA LEU A 107 -15.38 -2.99 -13.98
C LEU A 107 -16.04 -4.37 -14.17
N PRO A 108 -15.67 -5.14 -15.21
CA PRO A 108 -16.13 -6.51 -15.41
C PRO A 108 -15.40 -7.49 -14.46
N SER A 109 -15.43 -7.21 -13.16
CA SER A 109 -14.65 -7.88 -12.11
C SER A 109 -15.32 -9.17 -11.64
N VAL A 110 -14.54 -10.17 -11.21
CA VAL A 110 -15.10 -11.36 -10.54
C VAL A 110 -15.56 -11.07 -9.11
N PHE A 111 -15.11 -9.95 -8.54
CA PHE A 111 -15.43 -9.47 -7.20
C PHE A 111 -16.08 -8.08 -7.19
N LEU A 112 -16.90 -7.83 -6.17
CA LEU A 112 -17.50 -6.52 -5.94
C LEU A 112 -16.47 -5.46 -5.55
N HIS A 113 -16.52 -4.30 -6.19
CA HIS A 113 -15.75 -3.11 -5.80
C HIS A 113 -16.64 -1.88 -5.63
N SER A 114 -17.48 -1.92 -4.61
CA SER A 114 -18.52 -0.92 -4.32
C SER A 114 -18.01 0.52 -4.30
N VAL A 115 -16.86 0.80 -3.69
CA VAL A 115 -16.32 2.17 -3.59
C VAL A 115 -16.03 2.76 -4.96
N SER A 116 -15.47 1.98 -5.89
CA SER A 116 -15.18 2.44 -7.25
C SER A 116 -16.46 2.69 -8.04
N ILE A 117 -17.49 1.85 -7.84
CA ILE A 117 -18.81 2.02 -8.45
C ILE A 117 -19.46 3.33 -7.95
N MET A 118 -19.53 3.52 -6.63
CA MET A 118 -20.09 4.73 -6.04
C MET A 118 -19.33 5.99 -6.46
N HIS A 119 -18.00 5.91 -6.55
CA HIS A 119 -17.19 7.03 -7.02
C HIS A 119 -17.49 7.37 -8.48
N ALA A 120 -17.62 6.38 -9.36
CA ALA A 120 -17.98 6.59 -10.76
C ALA A 120 -19.34 7.28 -10.89
N MET A 121 -20.33 6.77 -10.16
CA MET A 121 -21.67 7.34 -10.11
C MET A 121 -21.67 8.80 -9.61
N ALA A 122 -20.91 9.09 -8.54
CA ALA A 122 -20.78 10.44 -7.98
C ALA A 122 -20.16 11.43 -8.97
N GLN A 123 -19.17 10.99 -9.76
CA GLN A 123 -18.52 11.81 -10.80
C GLN A 123 -19.29 11.83 -12.13
N GLY A 124 -20.38 11.07 -12.24
CA GLY A 124 -21.20 11.00 -13.44
C GLY A 124 -20.57 10.20 -14.58
N ALA A 125 -19.69 9.24 -14.27
CA ALA A 125 -19.29 8.20 -15.20
C ALA A 125 -20.29 7.04 -15.09
N VAL A 126 -20.78 6.53 -16.22
CA VAL A 126 -21.72 5.41 -16.24
C VAL A 126 -20.98 4.13 -15.87
N PRO A 127 -21.34 3.44 -14.75
CA PRO A 127 -20.68 2.20 -14.37
C PRO A 127 -21.13 1.05 -15.26
N VAL A 128 -20.17 0.30 -15.79
CA VAL A 128 -20.34 -0.94 -16.53
C VAL A 128 -19.71 -2.05 -15.70
N VAL A 129 -20.54 -2.80 -14.98
CA VAL A 129 -20.13 -3.70 -13.90
C VAL A 129 -20.63 -5.11 -14.16
N SER A 130 -20.02 -6.11 -13.54
CA SER A 130 -20.48 -7.50 -13.55
C SER A 130 -21.57 -7.77 -12.50
N ASP A 131 -22.37 -8.82 -12.72
CA ASP A 131 -23.46 -9.32 -11.87
C ASP A 131 -23.01 -9.99 -10.54
N THR A 132 -21.86 -9.60 -9.99
CA THR A 132 -21.34 -10.15 -8.72
C THR A 132 -22.34 -10.05 -7.56
N ILE A 133 -22.17 -10.90 -6.55
CA ILE A 133 -22.97 -10.83 -5.33
C ILE A 133 -22.83 -9.42 -4.71
N GLY A 134 -23.96 -8.74 -4.54
CA GLY A 134 -24.02 -7.39 -3.99
C GLY A 134 -24.01 -6.26 -5.03
N THR A 135 -23.76 -6.52 -6.33
CA THR A 135 -23.83 -5.48 -7.37
C THR A 135 -25.21 -4.80 -7.40
N SER A 136 -26.29 -5.56 -7.18
CA SER A 136 -27.66 -5.07 -7.17
C SER A 136 -27.96 -4.07 -6.04
N CYS A 137 -27.08 -3.94 -5.04
CA CYS A 137 -27.19 -2.90 -4.02
C CYS A 137 -26.75 -1.52 -4.54
N TYR A 138 -26.10 -1.46 -5.70
CA TYR A 138 -25.51 -0.23 -6.24
C TYR A 138 -26.02 0.09 -7.64
N VAL A 139 -26.11 -0.92 -8.52
CA VAL A 139 -26.44 -0.74 -9.93
C VAL A 139 -27.68 -1.52 -10.31
N THR A 140 -28.67 -0.81 -10.84
CA THR A 140 -29.84 -1.32 -11.55
C THR A 140 -29.60 -1.18 -13.05
N HIS A 141 -29.56 -2.31 -13.75
CA HIS A 141 -29.30 -2.35 -15.19
C HIS A 141 -30.29 -1.48 -15.97
N GLY A 142 -29.78 -0.64 -16.87
CA GLY A 142 -30.60 0.23 -17.71
C GLY A 142 -31.03 1.54 -17.05
N GLU A 143 -30.96 1.64 -15.72
CA GLU A 143 -31.40 2.83 -14.98
C GLU A 143 -30.22 3.72 -14.56
N ASN A 144 -29.24 3.14 -13.88
CA ASN A 144 -28.11 3.87 -13.30
C ASN A 144 -26.74 3.25 -13.64
N GLY A 145 -26.73 2.27 -14.55
CA GLY A 145 -25.55 1.60 -15.07
C GLY A 145 -25.87 0.38 -15.93
N ILE A 146 -24.81 -0.33 -16.34
CA ILE A 146 -24.88 -1.58 -17.10
C ILE A 146 -24.41 -2.73 -16.21
N VAL A 147 -25.15 -3.85 -16.21
CA VAL A 147 -24.80 -5.06 -15.47
C VAL A 147 -24.56 -6.20 -16.46
N LEU A 148 -23.31 -6.60 -16.58
CA LEU A 148 -22.83 -7.70 -17.41
C LEU A 148 -23.11 -9.03 -16.69
N GLN A 149 -23.68 -9.98 -17.40
CA GLN A 149 -24.14 -11.26 -16.85
C GLN A 149 -23.08 -12.35 -16.94
N GLY A 150 -23.15 -13.32 -16.04
CA GLY A 150 -22.42 -14.59 -16.12
C GLY A 150 -21.28 -14.74 -15.11
N VAL A 151 -20.83 -13.64 -14.48
CA VAL A 151 -19.82 -13.72 -13.42
C VAL A 151 -20.40 -14.35 -12.17
N ARG A 152 -21.66 -14.06 -11.83
CA ARG A 152 -22.31 -14.67 -10.67
C ARG A 152 -22.32 -16.18 -10.77
N GLU A 153 -22.82 -16.70 -11.89
CA GLU A 153 -22.95 -18.13 -12.15
C GLU A 153 -21.58 -18.80 -12.26
N SER A 154 -20.62 -18.16 -12.92
CA SER A 154 -19.30 -18.74 -13.12
C SER A 154 -18.42 -18.73 -11.87
N ASN A 155 -18.56 -17.73 -11.00
CA ASN A 155 -17.63 -17.51 -9.89
C ASN A 155 -18.17 -18.01 -8.54
N TRP A 156 -19.50 -18.04 -8.34
CA TRP A 156 -20.10 -18.28 -7.03
C TRP A 156 -20.92 -19.57 -7.03
N GLN A 157 -20.63 -20.44 -6.06
CA GLN A 157 -21.34 -21.70 -5.88
C GLN A 157 -21.83 -21.80 -4.44
N VAL A 158 -23.02 -22.38 -4.25
CA VAL A 158 -23.53 -22.69 -2.91
C VAL A 158 -23.04 -24.08 -2.55
N GLU A 159 -22.24 -24.19 -1.49
CA GLU A 159 -21.80 -25.48 -0.99
C GLU A 159 -23.02 -26.27 -0.49
N PRO A 160 -23.32 -27.46 -1.08
CA PRO A 160 -24.56 -28.18 -0.77
C PRO A 160 -24.71 -28.59 0.70
N THR A 161 -23.60 -28.75 1.43
CA THR A 161 -23.60 -29.24 2.81
C THR A 161 -23.86 -28.15 3.83
N THR A 162 -23.26 -26.97 3.68
CA THR A 162 -23.39 -25.87 4.65
C THR A 162 -24.33 -24.77 4.19
N GLY A 163 -24.66 -24.72 2.90
CA GLY A 163 -25.37 -23.58 2.29
C GLY A 163 -24.51 -22.32 2.18
N VAL A 164 -23.22 -22.38 2.51
CA VAL A 164 -22.29 -21.25 2.39
C VAL A 164 -22.00 -21.00 0.92
N THR A 165 -22.03 -19.74 0.53
CA THR A 165 -21.64 -19.32 -0.81
C THR A 165 -20.12 -19.16 -0.85
N ILE A 166 -19.47 -19.89 -1.75
CA ILE A 166 -18.03 -19.90 -1.96
C ILE A 166 -17.69 -19.31 -3.33
N ASP A 167 -16.63 -18.50 -3.40
CA ASP A 167 -16.03 -18.07 -4.65
C ASP A 167 -14.89 -18.99 -5.07
N ASP A 168 -14.66 -19.07 -6.37
CA ASP A 168 -13.67 -19.95 -7.00
C ASP A 168 -12.58 -19.17 -7.75
N ALA A 169 -12.91 -17.95 -8.20
CA ALA A 169 -12.07 -16.99 -8.94
C ALA A 169 -11.28 -17.58 -10.12
N ARG A 170 -11.61 -18.80 -10.55
CA ARG A 170 -10.94 -19.49 -11.65
C ARG A 170 -11.18 -18.76 -12.95
N ARG A 171 -10.10 -18.61 -13.71
CA ARG A 171 -10.14 -17.95 -15.02
C ARG A 171 -11.06 -18.73 -15.98
N ASN A 172 -11.90 -17.98 -16.69
CA ASN A 172 -12.79 -18.51 -17.73
C ASN A 172 -12.72 -17.62 -18.98
N SER A 173 -11.97 -18.05 -20.01
CA SER A 173 -11.78 -17.26 -21.23
C SER A 173 -13.07 -17.06 -22.01
N ALA A 174 -13.99 -18.03 -22.00
CA ALA A 174 -15.26 -17.91 -22.70
C ALA A 174 -16.14 -16.83 -22.06
N LEU A 175 -16.13 -16.75 -20.73
CA LEU A 175 -16.77 -15.67 -19.99
C LEU A 175 -16.12 -14.31 -20.29
N GLU A 176 -14.79 -14.23 -20.34
CA GLU A 176 -14.08 -12.99 -20.72
C GLU A 176 -14.53 -12.47 -22.10
N ASP A 177 -14.65 -13.37 -23.08
CA ASP A 177 -15.12 -13.03 -24.43
C ASP A 177 -16.58 -12.58 -24.43
N ASP A 178 -17.41 -13.22 -23.61
CA ASP A 178 -18.82 -12.87 -23.48
C ASP A 178 -19.03 -11.50 -22.83
N LEU A 179 -18.31 -11.23 -21.74
CA LEU A 179 -18.31 -9.92 -21.09
C LEU A 179 -17.84 -8.83 -22.05
N ALA A 180 -16.81 -9.10 -22.88
CA ALA A 180 -16.35 -8.16 -23.90
C ALA A 180 -17.44 -7.85 -24.94
N ARG A 181 -18.16 -8.87 -25.44
CA ARG A 181 -19.29 -8.69 -26.37
C ARG A 181 -20.45 -7.93 -25.75
N GLN A 182 -20.84 -8.27 -24.52
CA GLN A 182 -21.89 -7.56 -23.79
C GLN A 182 -21.53 -6.08 -23.62
N MET A 183 -20.29 -5.79 -23.20
CA MET A 183 -19.80 -4.41 -23.11
C MET A 183 -19.88 -3.68 -24.45
N GLN A 184 -19.39 -4.28 -25.54
CA GLN A 184 -19.46 -3.67 -26.88
C GLN A 184 -20.89 -3.34 -27.28
N ALA A 185 -21.82 -4.28 -27.13
CA ALA A 185 -23.22 -4.09 -27.50
C ALA A 185 -23.90 -2.99 -26.68
N SER A 186 -23.82 -3.06 -25.35
CA SER A 186 -24.48 -2.08 -24.46
C SER A 186 -23.89 -0.69 -24.58
N VAL A 187 -22.56 -0.58 -24.68
CA VAL A 187 -21.87 0.72 -24.82
C VAL A 187 -22.18 1.35 -26.18
N SER A 188 -22.12 0.59 -27.28
CA SER A 188 -22.39 1.13 -28.62
C SER A 188 -23.83 1.64 -28.72
N SER A 189 -24.80 0.89 -28.17
CA SER A 189 -26.19 1.34 -28.10
C SER A 189 -26.36 2.68 -27.36
N LEU A 190 -25.62 2.91 -26.27
CA LEU A 190 -25.66 4.19 -25.56
C LEU A 190 -24.94 5.32 -26.28
N ILE A 191 -23.87 5.02 -27.03
CA ILE A 191 -23.18 6.02 -27.85
C ILE A 191 -24.09 6.48 -29.00
N GLU A 192 -24.84 5.56 -29.59
CA GLU A 192 -25.80 5.81 -30.67
C GLU A 192 -27.07 6.53 -30.20
N ASP A 193 -27.43 6.39 -28.92
CA ASP A 193 -28.51 7.15 -28.28
C ASP A 193 -28.01 8.07 -27.14
N PRO A 194 -27.59 9.31 -27.48
CA PRO A 194 -27.16 10.29 -26.49
C PRO A 194 -28.22 10.63 -25.44
N ALA A 195 -29.51 10.47 -25.74
CA ALA A 195 -30.57 10.74 -24.76
C ALA A 195 -30.62 9.62 -23.71
N ALA A 196 -30.53 8.35 -24.12
CA ALA A 196 -30.41 7.22 -23.22
C ALA A 196 -29.13 7.29 -22.37
N TYR A 197 -27.99 7.65 -22.97
CA TYR A 197 -26.75 7.86 -22.21
C TYR A 197 -26.92 8.94 -21.12
N ARG A 198 -27.51 10.10 -21.47
CA ARG A 198 -27.75 11.18 -20.50
C ARG A 198 -28.68 10.75 -19.39
N ALA A 199 -29.76 10.01 -19.71
CA ALA A 199 -30.70 9.50 -18.72
C ALA A 199 -30.01 8.54 -17.74
N MET A 200 -29.18 7.61 -18.24
CA MET A 200 -28.44 6.66 -17.41
C MET A 200 -27.39 7.36 -16.53
N ARG A 201 -26.67 8.33 -17.09
CA ARG A 201 -25.70 9.15 -16.36
C ARG A 201 -26.36 9.92 -15.22
N GLU A 202 -27.52 10.52 -15.46
CA GLU A 202 -28.27 11.23 -14.42
C GLU A 202 -28.85 10.26 -13.38
N GLY A 203 -29.30 9.08 -13.80
CA GLY A 203 -29.68 7.99 -12.89
C GLY A 203 -28.55 7.58 -11.95
N ALA A 204 -27.33 7.42 -12.47
CA ALA A 204 -26.13 7.13 -11.70
C ALA A 204 -25.87 8.20 -10.63
N ARG A 205 -25.86 9.48 -11.04
CA ARG A 205 -25.63 10.61 -10.12
C ARG A 205 -26.70 10.70 -9.03
N ARG A 206 -27.96 10.58 -9.43
CA ARG A 206 -29.09 10.63 -8.50
C ARG A 206 -28.99 9.51 -7.46
N ALA A 207 -28.75 8.27 -7.91
CA ALA A 207 -28.58 7.14 -7.00
C ALA A 207 -27.41 7.37 -6.03
N SER A 208 -26.27 7.90 -6.51
CA SER A 208 -25.16 8.24 -5.62
C SER A 208 -25.51 9.26 -4.56
N GLN A 209 -26.31 10.27 -4.90
CA GLN A 209 -26.67 11.35 -3.98
C GLN A 209 -27.74 10.93 -2.97
N THR A 210 -28.69 10.06 -3.37
CA THR A 210 -29.83 9.70 -2.54
C THR A 210 -29.62 8.43 -1.74
N GLN A 211 -28.82 7.48 -2.23
CA GLN A 211 -28.66 6.16 -1.61
C GLN A 211 -27.36 6.04 -0.81
N PHE A 212 -26.31 6.77 -1.18
CA PHE A 212 -24.96 6.60 -0.60
C PHE A 212 -24.50 7.86 0.14
N SER A 213 -25.31 8.31 1.10
CA SER A 213 -24.99 9.45 1.97
C SER A 213 -24.34 8.98 3.27
N GLY A 214 -23.08 9.39 3.49
CA GLY A 214 -22.38 9.14 4.74
C GLY A 214 -23.03 9.84 5.94
N GLU A 215 -23.65 11.00 5.71
CA GLU A 215 -24.40 11.73 6.74
C GLU A 215 -25.66 10.95 7.14
N THR A 216 -26.45 10.50 6.16
CA THR A 216 -27.64 9.68 6.41
C THR A 216 -27.28 8.39 7.12
N PHE A 217 -26.23 7.70 6.68
CA PHE A 217 -25.70 6.51 7.35
C PHE A 217 -25.35 6.80 8.82
N CYS A 218 -24.61 7.89 9.09
CA CYS A 218 -24.19 8.25 10.44
C CYS A 218 -25.40 8.51 11.35
N THR A 219 -26.36 9.30 10.88
CA THR A 219 -27.59 9.62 11.62
C THR A 219 -28.38 8.36 11.94
N THR A 220 -28.70 7.54 10.93
CA THR A 220 -29.46 6.30 11.12
C THR A 220 -28.72 5.32 12.03
N PHE A 221 -27.40 5.16 11.86
CA PHE A 221 -26.60 4.29 12.73
C PHE A 221 -26.70 4.70 14.20
N TRP A 222 -26.54 5.99 14.51
CA TRP A 222 -26.61 6.45 15.90
C TRP A 222 -28.04 6.40 16.45
N GLU A 223 -29.06 6.68 15.65
CA GLU A 223 -30.46 6.48 16.03
C GLU A 223 -30.74 5.03 16.41
N ASP A 224 -30.27 4.07 15.61
CA ASP A 224 -30.41 2.64 15.90
C ASP A 224 -29.64 2.22 17.15
N VAL A 225 -28.40 2.70 17.33
CA VAL A 225 -27.63 2.46 18.55
C VAL A 225 -28.37 2.99 19.78
N HIS A 226 -28.91 4.21 19.70
CA HIS A 226 -29.68 4.80 20.80
C HIS A 226 -30.97 4.03 21.09
N ARG A 227 -31.68 3.58 20.06
CA ARG A 227 -32.89 2.76 20.18
C ARG A 227 -32.59 1.42 20.84
N LEU A 228 -31.60 0.68 20.32
CA LEU A 228 -31.17 -0.61 20.87
C LEU A 228 -30.66 -0.48 22.32
N TRP A 229 -29.94 0.61 22.62
CA TRP A 229 -29.54 0.91 23.99
C TRP A 229 -30.74 1.19 24.90
N GLY A 230 -31.72 1.95 24.43
CA GLY A 230 -32.97 2.21 25.14
C GLY A 230 -33.74 0.91 25.44
N GLU A 231 -33.87 0.03 24.44
CA GLU A 231 -34.48 -1.31 24.58
C GLU A 231 -33.72 -2.14 25.64
N TYR A 232 -32.39 -2.18 25.57
CA TYR A 232 -31.54 -2.88 26.53
C TYR A 232 -31.70 -2.35 27.97
N VAL A 233 -31.68 -1.03 28.16
CA VAL A 233 -31.89 -0.41 29.48
C VAL A 233 -33.30 -0.65 29.97
N GLY A 234 -34.31 -0.62 29.09
CA GLY A 234 -35.69 -0.97 29.42
C GLY A 234 -35.83 -2.43 29.88
N LEU A 235 -35.10 -3.36 29.25
CA LEU A 235 -35.04 -4.77 29.62
C LEU A 235 -34.29 -5.00 30.95
N LYS A 236 -33.18 -4.28 31.19
CA LYS A 236 -32.41 -4.33 32.45
C LYS A 236 -32.96 -3.49 33.59
N GLY A 237 -33.96 -2.64 33.33
CA GLY A 237 -34.70 -1.89 34.34
C GLY A 237 -35.43 -2.76 35.37
N ARG A 238 -35.43 -4.10 35.21
CA ARG A 238 -35.90 -5.05 36.22
C ARG A 238 -34.81 -5.64 37.12
N GLU A 239 -33.53 -5.59 36.78
CA GLU A 239 -32.44 -6.07 37.65
C GLU A 239 -31.15 -5.25 37.47
N GLY A 240 -30.95 -4.29 38.39
CA GLY A 240 -29.65 -3.67 38.63
C GLY A 240 -29.41 -2.36 37.89
N ARG A 241 -29.31 -1.26 38.67
CA ARG A 241 -28.80 0.04 38.23
C ARG A 241 -27.45 -0.12 37.50
N ILE A 242 -27.47 -0.04 36.18
CA ILE A 242 -26.26 0.21 35.40
C ILE A 242 -25.87 1.66 35.69
N LYS A 243 -24.71 1.85 36.33
CA LYS A 243 -24.10 3.17 36.53
C LYS A 243 -23.98 3.84 35.16
N THR A 244 -24.40 5.11 35.08
CA THR A 244 -24.40 5.98 33.90
C THR A 244 -23.34 5.58 32.88
N ALA A 245 -23.77 5.29 31.65
CA ALA A 245 -22.85 5.08 30.53
C ALA A 245 -21.87 6.26 30.47
N PRO A 246 -20.56 6.02 30.42
CA PRO A 246 -19.61 7.11 30.28
C PRO A 246 -19.94 7.89 28.99
N PRO A 247 -19.80 9.23 29.00
CA PRO A 247 -20.01 10.01 27.79
C PRO A 247 -19.13 9.46 26.66
N LEU A 248 -19.69 9.37 25.45
CA LEU A 248 -18.92 9.07 24.25
C LEU A 248 -17.69 9.98 24.22
N PRO A 249 -16.47 9.45 24.03
CA PRO A 249 -15.28 10.28 24.04
C PRO A 249 -15.39 11.34 22.94
N GLN A 250 -15.45 12.61 23.34
CA GLN A 250 -15.55 13.76 22.42
C GLN A 250 -14.41 13.80 21.40
N HIS A 251 -13.29 13.13 21.70
CA HIS A 251 -12.13 13.01 20.82
C HIS A 251 -12.29 12.01 19.66
N GLY A 252 -13.35 11.19 19.67
CA GLY A 252 -13.62 10.17 18.64
C GLY A 252 -14.45 10.65 17.45
N LEU A 253 -14.95 11.88 17.48
CA LEU A 253 -15.74 12.46 16.39
C LEU A 253 -14.83 13.28 15.45
N LEU A 254 -14.89 12.95 14.16
CA LEU A 254 -14.21 13.69 13.10
C LEU A 254 -14.97 14.98 12.81
N GLN A 255 -14.24 16.08 12.67
CA GLN A 255 -14.75 17.35 12.15
C GLN A 255 -14.31 17.53 10.69
N ASP A 256 -14.91 18.48 9.97
CA ASP A 256 -14.56 18.72 8.55
C ASP A 256 -13.07 19.08 8.35
N SER A 257 -12.46 19.71 9.35
CA SER A 257 -11.02 20.02 9.36
C SER A 257 -10.13 18.79 9.59
N ASP A 258 -10.69 17.67 10.07
CA ASP A 258 -9.95 16.44 10.36
C ASP A 258 -9.74 15.55 9.12
N TRP A 259 -10.48 15.77 8.03
CA TRP A 259 -10.45 14.90 6.84
C TRP A 259 -9.07 14.76 6.20
N PRO A 260 -8.29 15.84 5.94
CA PRO A 260 -6.94 15.70 5.40
C PRO A 260 -6.05 14.83 6.31
N ARG A 261 -6.11 15.08 7.62
CA ARG A 261 -5.34 14.31 8.61
C ARG A 261 -5.68 12.82 8.59
N VAL A 262 -6.95 12.45 8.46
CA VAL A 262 -7.38 11.04 8.45
C VAL A 262 -7.00 10.36 7.14
N PHE A 263 -7.23 11.01 6.00
CA PHE A 263 -7.01 10.40 4.68
C PHE A 263 -5.57 10.45 4.17
N GLU A 264 -4.75 11.38 4.68
CA GLU A 264 -3.31 11.45 4.38
C GLU A 264 -2.45 10.72 5.42
N SER A 265 -3.07 10.20 6.48
CA SER A 265 -2.40 9.38 7.48
C SER A 265 -1.93 8.05 6.90
N VAL A 266 -0.95 7.49 7.58
CA VAL A 266 -0.52 6.11 7.40
C VAL A 266 -1.70 5.14 7.48
N PRO A 267 -1.87 4.23 6.50
CA PRO A 267 -2.99 3.28 6.45
C PRO A 267 -2.78 2.08 7.37
N GLN A 268 -1.59 1.94 7.95
CA GLN A 268 -1.21 0.85 8.85
C GLN A 268 -0.53 1.41 10.10
N PRO A 269 -0.58 0.71 11.25
CA PRO A 269 -0.05 1.23 12.50
C PRO A 269 1.47 1.45 12.40
N MET A 270 1.93 2.71 12.44
CA MET A 270 3.36 3.07 12.35
C MET A 270 3.90 3.57 13.67
N THR A 271 4.89 2.90 14.25
CA THR A 271 5.51 3.37 15.50
C THR A 271 6.33 4.64 15.24
N ARG A 272 5.90 5.77 15.81
CA ARG A 272 6.59 7.06 15.72
C ARG A 272 7.59 7.27 16.86
N ILE A 273 7.25 6.79 18.05
CA ILE A 273 8.11 6.89 19.24
C ILE A 273 8.16 5.54 19.94
N ARG A 274 9.35 5.07 20.32
CA ARG A 274 9.52 3.91 21.21
C ARG A 274 10.53 4.26 22.29
N THR A 275 10.11 4.21 23.54
CA THR A 275 10.95 4.61 24.69
C THR A 275 11.38 3.41 25.55
N GLY A 276 11.03 2.19 25.14
CA GLY A 276 11.24 0.96 25.90
C GLY A 276 10.26 0.76 27.06
N ARG A 277 9.45 1.77 27.41
CA ARG A 277 8.36 1.69 28.40
C ARG A 277 6.98 1.82 27.79
N GLY A 278 6.93 2.07 26.50
CA GLY A 278 5.73 2.32 25.75
C GLY A 278 6.10 2.71 24.33
N ARG A 279 5.09 2.77 23.49
CA ARG A 279 5.21 3.22 22.11
C ARG A 279 4.08 4.16 21.76
N VAL A 280 4.39 5.14 20.91
CA VAL A 280 3.40 5.97 20.24
C VAL A 280 3.35 5.52 18.80
N THR A 281 2.16 5.10 18.36
CA THR A 281 1.89 4.60 17.02
C THR A 281 0.92 5.53 16.31
N GLU A 282 1.22 5.92 15.09
CA GLU A 282 0.29 6.65 14.23
C GLU A 282 -0.58 5.68 13.43
N LEU A 283 -1.88 5.92 13.40
CA LEU A 283 -2.85 5.15 12.60
C LEU A 283 -4.11 6.00 12.39
N GLY A 284 -4.59 6.09 11.14
CA GLY A 284 -5.87 6.72 10.82
C GLY A 284 -5.99 8.18 11.28
N GLY A 285 -4.89 8.92 11.23
CA GLY A 285 -4.78 10.33 11.62
C GLY A 285 -4.53 10.52 13.11
N MET A 286 -4.52 9.46 13.91
CA MET A 286 -4.39 9.52 15.36
C MET A 286 -3.02 9.03 15.81
N PHE A 287 -2.51 9.60 16.89
CA PHE A 287 -1.40 9.02 17.65
C PHE A 287 -1.95 8.22 18.82
N ILE A 288 -1.46 7.00 18.96
CA ILE A 288 -1.94 5.99 19.88
C ILE A 288 -0.79 5.61 20.80
N TYR A 289 -0.91 5.91 22.09
CA TYR A 289 0.05 5.48 23.09
C TYR A 289 -0.35 4.11 23.66
N THR A 290 0.56 3.15 23.57
CA THR A 290 0.48 1.84 24.22
C THR A 290 1.55 1.79 25.32
N ALA A 291 1.15 1.45 26.54
CA ALA A 291 2.09 1.22 27.63
C ALA A 291 2.82 -0.13 27.47
N GLY A 292 4.12 -0.14 27.79
CA GLY A 292 4.98 -1.31 27.68
C GLY A 292 5.27 -1.75 26.24
N ASP A 293 5.73 -3.00 26.12
CA ASP A 293 6.01 -3.69 24.85
C ASP A 293 4.92 -4.74 24.56
N ALA A 294 3.65 -4.41 24.87
CA ALA A 294 2.52 -5.31 24.66
C ALA A 294 2.39 -5.69 23.18
N LYS A 295 2.29 -6.99 22.91
CA LYS A 295 2.07 -7.52 21.56
C LYS A 295 0.64 -7.21 21.13
N MET A 296 0.48 -6.33 20.15
CA MET A 296 -0.82 -5.95 19.61
C MET A 296 -1.24 -6.92 18.51
N SER A 297 -2.47 -7.41 18.60
CA SER A 297 -3.21 -8.04 17.51
C SER A 297 -4.04 -6.99 16.75
N LEU A 298 -4.58 -7.37 15.60
CA LEU A 298 -5.37 -6.46 14.74
C LEU A 298 -6.56 -5.84 15.50
N GLN A 299 -7.21 -6.62 16.36
CA GLN A 299 -8.42 -6.19 17.07
C GLN A 299 -8.10 -5.24 18.24
N ASP A 300 -6.87 -5.25 18.76
CA ASP A 300 -6.48 -4.44 19.92
C ASP A 300 -6.41 -2.95 19.57
N TRP A 301 -6.34 -2.59 18.28
CA TRP A 301 -6.29 -1.20 17.81
C TRP A 301 -7.64 -0.47 17.90
N SER A 302 -8.72 -1.17 18.22
CA SER A 302 -10.03 -0.55 18.40
C SER A 302 -10.09 0.23 19.72
N VAL A 303 -10.66 1.43 19.67
CA VAL A 303 -11.01 2.21 20.88
C VAL A 303 -11.95 1.44 21.82
N LEU A 304 -12.67 0.43 21.30
CA LEU A 304 -13.58 -0.39 22.07
C LEU A 304 -12.89 -1.61 22.71
N ALA A 305 -11.68 -1.98 22.27
CA ALA A 305 -11.03 -3.25 22.65
C ALA A 305 -10.93 -3.44 24.17
N GLU A 306 -10.63 -2.37 24.91
CA GLU A 306 -10.51 -2.41 26.37
C GLU A 306 -11.81 -2.75 27.11
N TYR A 307 -12.97 -2.58 26.46
CA TYR A 307 -14.29 -2.79 27.08
C TYR A 307 -14.85 -4.19 26.88
N TRP A 308 -14.44 -4.91 25.83
CA TRP A 308 -15.01 -6.21 25.48
C TRP A 308 -13.99 -7.35 25.44
N ARG A 309 -12.68 -7.06 25.42
CA ARG A 309 -11.64 -8.08 25.36
C ARG A 309 -10.76 -8.09 26.60
N THR A 310 -10.83 -9.18 27.35
CA THR A 310 -9.96 -9.44 28.50
C THR A 310 -8.49 -9.49 28.04
N GLY A 311 -7.65 -8.62 28.62
CA GLY A 311 -6.21 -8.56 28.32
C GLY A 311 -5.83 -7.66 27.15
N ALA A 312 -6.77 -6.94 26.53
CA ALA A 312 -6.43 -5.86 25.60
C ALA A 312 -5.65 -4.76 26.33
N PRO A 313 -4.53 -4.27 25.76
CA PRO A 313 -3.76 -3.22 26.41
C PRO A 313 -4.53 -1.89 26.36
N PRO A 314 -4.50 -1.09 27.44
CA PRO A 314 -5.13 0.21 27.45
C PRO A 314 -4.44 1.12 26.42
N LEU A 315 -5.24 1.77 25.58
CA LEU A 315 -4.78 2.67 24.53
C LEU A 315 -5.22 4.09 24.81
N ALA A 316 -4.30 5.04 24.65
CA ALA A 316 -4.64 6.46 24.69
C ALA A 316 -4.50 7.06 23.30
N PHE A 317 -5.56 7.71 22.82
CA PHE A 317 -5.64 8.29 21.48
C PHE A 317 -5.59 9.82 21.55
N VAL A 318 -4.78 10.45 20.71
CA VAL A 318 -4.68 11.91 20.57
C VAL A 318 -4.51 12.31 19.11
N ARG A 319 -4.82 13.57 18.75
CA ARG A 319 -4.69 14.05 17.37
C ARG A 319 -3.28 14.52 17.05
N ASP A 320 -2.60 15.10 18.04
CA ASP A 320 -1.21 15.53 17.96
C ASP A 320 -0.35 14.89 19.05
N ILE A 321 0.89 14.50 18.72
CA ILE A 321 1.83 13.87 19.66
C ILE A 321 2.10 14.73 20.91
N SER A 322 1.98 16.05 20.80
CA SER A 322 2.15 17.01 21.89
C SER A 322 1.04 16.91 22.95
N GLU A 323 -0.17 16.48 22.57
CA GLU A 323 -1.31 16.30 23.49
C GLU A 323 -1.07 15.22 24.53
N PHE A 324 -0.16 14.27 24.27
CA PHE A 324 0.26 13.32 25.29
C PHE A 324 1.03 13.97 26.45
N GLY A 325 1.47 15.23 26.33
CA GLY A 325 2.13 15.96 27.41
C GLY A 325 3.38 15.25 27.95
N GLY A 326 4.08 14.48 27.12
CA GLY A 326 5.23 13.69 27.54
C GLY A 326 4.90 12.43 28.33
N LYS A 327 3.65 11.95 28.37
CA LYS A 327 3.28 10.65 29.00
C LYS A 327 4.11 9.47 28.49
N TYR A 328 4.52 9.50 27.22
CA TYR A 328 5.43 8.52 26.62
C TYR A 328 6.89 8.63 27.09
N LEU A 329 7.24 9.69 27.84
CA LEU A 329 8.54 9.96 28.45
C LEU A 329 8.57 9.70 29.98
N ALA A 330 7.44 9.36 30.60
CA ALA A 330 7.30 9.35 32.07
C ALA A 330 8.35 8.47 32.78
N GLU A 331 8.87 9.02 33.88
CA GLU A 331 10.04 8.60 34.64
C GLU A 331 9.89 7.22 35.31
N VAL A 332 11.03 6.57 35.53
CA VAL A 332 11.14 5.40 36.40
C VAL A 332 10.75 5.83 37.81
N ALA A 333 9.83 5.12 38.45
CA ALA A 333 9.83 5.06 39.91
C ALA A 333 11.16 4.39 40.35
N MET A 334 12.22 5.19 40.56
CA MET A 334 13.51 4.72 41.08
C MET A 334 13.53 4.83 42.62
N PRO A 335 14.26 3.93 43.30
CA PRO A 335 14.23 3.81 44.76
C PRO A 335 14.82 5.04 45.47
N ALA A 336 14.46 5.21 46.74
CA ALA A 336 14.68 6.33 47.67
C ALA A 336 16.10 6.95 47.82
N ARG A 337 17.08 6.56 47.00
CA ARG A 337 18.47 7.07 47.02
C ARG A 337 18.68 8.40 46.28
N HIS A 338 17.76 8.82 45.41
CA HIS A 338 17.90 10.04 44.61
C HIS A 338 17.36 11.32 45.30
N THR A 339 16.45 11.20 46.27
CA THR A 339 15.92 12.33 47.05
C THR A 339 17.01 13.02 47.86
N ALA A 340 17.97 12.27 48.40
CA ALA A 340 19.10 12.84 49.13
C ALA A 340 20.05 13.63 48.20
N ILE A 341 20.26 13.16 46.96
CA ILE A 341 21.14 13.83 45.99
C ILE A 341 20.49 15.12 45.49
N ASP A 342 19.19 15.11 45.21
CA ASP A 342 18.46 16.31 44.81
C ASP A 342 18.32 17.32 45.94
N PHE A 343 18.11 16.86 47.18
CA PHE A 343 18.11 17.72 48.35
C PHE A 343 19.48 18.40 48.55
N VAL A 344 20.57 17.63 48.50
CA VAL A 344 21.94 18.16 48.61
C VAL A 344 22.28 19.09 47.44
N SER A 345 21.86 18.76 46.20
CA SER A 345 22.09 19.61 45.03
C SER A 345 21.32 20.95 45.12
N ARG A 346 20.08 20.93 45.61
CA ARG A 346 19.27 22.14 45.85
C ARG A 346 19.82 23.03 46.96
N GLN A 347 20.34 22.43 48.03
CA GLN A 347 20.96 23.19 49.13
C GLN A 347 22.33 23.78 48.74
N LEU A 348 23.06 23.15 47.82
CA LEU A 348 24.38 23.61 47.38
C LEU A 348 24.36 24.52 46.15
N LEU A 349 23.19 24.68 45.51
CA LEU A 349 22.96 25.57 44.35
C LEU A 349 23.39 27.04 44.58
N PRO A 350 23.20 27.64 45.78
CA PRO A 350 23.70 28.99 46.10
C PRO A 350 25.23 29.08 46.25
N PHE A 351 25.95 27.96 46.30
CA PHE A 351 27.40 27.89 46.51
C PHE A 351 28.10 27.14 45.37
N PRO A 352 28.37 27.80 44.22
CA PRO A 352 28.75 27.15 42.96
C PRO A 352 30.05 26.33 43.02
N ARG A 353 30.99 26.73 43.90
CA ARG A 353 32.27 26.04 44.10
C ARG A 353 32.10 24.70 44.84
N LEU A 354 31.23 24.67 45.85
CA LEU A 354 30.89 23.47 46.61
C LEU A 354 30.05 22.50 45.76
N HIS A 355 29.11 23.02 44.97
CA HIS A 355 28.31 22.22 44.03
C HIS A 355 29.20 21.49 43.00
N ARG A 356 30.17 22.19 42.41
CA ARG A 356 31.14 21.56 41.47
C ARG A 356 32.01 20.49 42.11
N LEU A 357 32.43 20.69 43.36
CA LEU A 357 33.26 19.72 44.09
C LEU A 357 32.44 18.44 44.41
N ALA A 358 31.22 18.61 44.92
CA ALA A 358 30.29 17.51 45.20
C ALA A 358 29.94 16.70 43.94
N ALA A 359 29.69 17.39 42.82
CA ALA A 359 29.40 16.74 41.54
C ALA A 359 30.59 15.92 41.01
N ARG A 360 31.84 16.39 41.20
CA ARG A 360 33.05 15.65 40.81
C ARG A 360 33.27 14.41 41.67
N CYS A 361 33.10 14.52 42.99
CA CYS A 361 33.21 13.37 43.90
C CYS A 361 32.16 12.29 43.60
N LEU A 362 30.91 12.69 43.31
CA LEU A 362 29.83 11.76 42.94
C LEU A 362 30.13 11.02 41.62
N LYS A 363 30.73 11.71 40.65
CA LYS A 363 31.11 11.14 39.35
C LYS A 363 32.26 10.14 39.49
N PHE A 364 33.20 10.40 40.40
CA PHE A 364 34.28 9.47 40.73
C PHE A 364 33.75 8.20 41.42
N PHE A 365 32.89 8.34 42.43
CA PHE A 365 32.26 7.20 43.11
C PHE A 365 31.41 6.32 42.19
N ARG A 366 30.67 6.91 41.25
CA ARG A 366 29.88 6.16 40.25
C ARG A 366 30.74 5.34 39.27
N ARG A 367 31.98 5.77 39.03
CA ARG A 367 32.94 5.02 38.20
C ARG A 367 33.50 3.81 38.93
N VAL A 368 33.73 3.91 40.23
CA VAL A 368 34.28 2.84 41.07
C VAL A 368 33.24 1.75 41.39
N LEU A 369 31.95 2.11 41.44
CA LEU A 369 30.86 1.21 41.88
C LEU A 369 30.15 0.42 40.76
N ARG A 370 30.58 0.53 39.50
CA ARG A 370 29.89 -0.14 38.38
C ARG A 370 30.35 -1.59 38.23
N LYS A 371 29.67 -2.53 38.91
CA LYS A 371 29.73 -3.97 38.61
C LYS A 371 29.06 -4.22 37.25
N GLU A 372 29.77 -4.87 36.34
CA GLU A 372 29.22 -5.36 35.07
C GLU A 372 28.16 -6.42 35.34
N SER A 373 27.05 -6.36 34.60
CA SER A 373 25.98 -7.37 34.62
C SER A 373 25.88 -8.01 33.24
N PRO A 374 25.54 -9.31 33.13
CA PRO A 374 25.74 -10.10 31.92
C PRO A 374 24.74 -9.74 30.83
N ARG A 375 25.20 -9.78 29.58
CA ARG A 375 24.37 -9.77 28.37
C ARG A 375 23.74 -11.15 28.22
N ASP A 376 22.42 -11.21 28.07
CA ASP A 376 21.77 -12.39 27.51
C ASP A 376 20.70 -12.03 26.47
N LYS A 377 20.78 -12.81 25.38
CA LYS A 377 19.91 -12.98 24.20
C LYS A 377 20.14 -12.06 22.97
N PRO A 378 20.24 -12.66 21.75
CA PRO A 378 20.42 -11.90 20.51
C PRO A 378 19.14 -11.12 20.18
N PRO A 379 19.26 -9.89 19.64
CA PRO A 379 18.11 -9.06 19.34
C PRO A 379 17.28 -9.66 18.20
N HIS A 380 15.97 -9.70 18.41
CA HIS A 380 14.99 -9.94 17.36
C HIS A 380 15.15 -8.86 16.28
N VAL A 381 15.29 -9.25 15.01
CA VAL A 381 15.46 -8.29 13.90
C VAL A 381 14.14 -7.54 13.70
N ASP A 382 14.14 -6.24 13.96
CA ASP A 382 12.97 -5.35 13.81
C ASP A 382 13.10 -4.60 12.47
N ILE A 383 12.51 -5.18 11.41
CA ILE A 383 12.48 -4.58 10.05
C ILE A 383 11.15 -3.84 9.87
N GLN A 384 11.21 -2.55 9.59
CA GLN A 384 10.04 -1.68 9.41
C GLN A 384 10.25 -0.72 8.25
N LEU A 385 9.31 -0.64 7.30
CA LEU A 385 9.29 0.41 6.30
C LEU A 385 8.91 1.74 6.96
N VAL A 386 9.79 2.75 6.89
CA VAL A 386 9.67 4.06 7.56
C VAL A 386 9.13 5.12 6.62
N ALA A 387 9.54 5.10 5.36
CA ALA A 387 9.03 5.96 4.31
C ALA A 387 9.06 5.21 2.98
N GLN A 388 8.06 5.45 2.14
CA GLN A 388 7.98 4.90 0.80
C GLN A 388 8.03 6.04 -0.20
N ASP A 389 8.75 5.83 -1.29
CA ASP A 389 8.83 6.76 -2.43
C ASP A 389 9.42 8.15 -2.11
N ILE A 390 10.42 8.20 -1.24
CA ILE A 390 11.21 9.42 -1.07
C ILE A 390 12.27 9.44 -2.16
N ALA A 391 12.04 10.26 -3.19
CA ALA A 391 12.91 10.36 -4.39
C ALA A 391 13.17 8.97 -5.03
N GLY A 392 12.11 8.16 -5.19
CA GLY A 392 12.19 6.82 -5.78
C GLY A 392 12.75 5.73 -4.86
N MET A 393 12.88 6.00 -3.54
CA MET A 393 13.42 5.05 -2.57
C MET A 393 12.48 4.73 -1.42
N ASN A 394 12.56 3.48 -0.97
CA ASN A 394 11.99 2.96 0.26
C ASN A 394 13.00 3.12 1.38
N VAL A 395 12.65 3.86 2.42
CA VAL A 395 13.45 3.99 3.65
C VAL A 395 12.96 2.98 4.67
N ILE A 396 13.79 2.01 5.01
CA ILE A 396 13.53 0.93 5.96
C ILE A 396 14.39 1.10 7.21
N ARG A 397 13.80 0.94 8.38
CA ARG A 397 14.50 0.77 9.65
C ARG A 397 14.74 -0.71 9.87
N CYS A 398 15.99 -1.09 10.10
CA CYS A 398 16.34 -2.39 10.66
C CYS A 398 17.09 -2.16 11.97
N ASN A 399 16.50 -2.59 13.09
CA ASN A 399 17.06 -2.40 14.42
C ASN A 399 17.32 -0.91 14.75
N ALA A 400 18.59 -0.54 14.96
CA ALA A 400 19.04 0.83 15.26
C ALA A 400 19.44 1.64 14.01
N HIS A 401 19.35 1.05 12.82
CA HIS A 401 19.80 1.66 11.57
C HIS A 401 18.63 1.90 10.60
N TYR A 402 18.81 2.92 9.76
CA TYR A 402 17.92 3.27 8.67
C TYR A 402 18.66 3.01 7.35
N TYR A 403 17.93 2.52 6.36
CA TYR A 403 18.41 2.13 5.04
C TYR A 403 17.47 2.72 4.00
N ALA A 404 17.94 3.44 2.99
CA ALA A 404 17.13 3.77 1.81
C ALA A 404 17.56 2.86 0.66
N ILE A 405 16.61 2.13 0.07
CA ILE A 405 16.82 1.26 -1.10
C ILE A 405 15.85 1.66 -2.22
N PRO A 406 16.14 1.40 -3.50
CA PRO A 406 15.27 1.72 -4.62
C PRO A 406 14.01 0.87 -4.58
N GLN A 407 12.90 1.39 -5.09
CA GLN A 407 11.64 0.65 -5.12
C GLN A 407 11.70 -0.63 -5.97
N ASP A 408 12.52 -0.65 -7.02
CA ASP A 408 12.79 -1.81 -7.87
C ASP A 408 13.82 -2.80 -7.26
N GLY A 409 14.37 -2.50 -6.08
CA GLY A 409 15.44 -3.28 -5.44
C GLY A 409 15.00 -4.62 -4.81
N GLY A 410 13.70 -4.92 -4.80
CA GLY A 410 13.11 -6.11 -4.17
C GLY A 410 13.02 -6.03 -2.64
N ALA A 411 12.70 -7.16 -1.99
CA ALA A 411 12.52 -7.22 -0.54
C ALA A 411 13.76 -6.77 0.24
N PHE A 412 13.56 -6.07 1.36
CA PHE A 412 14.64 -5.61 2.24
C PHE A 412 15.29 -6.77 3.01
N SER A 413 16.62 -6.85 2.99
CA SER A 413 17.47 -7.71 3.80
C SER A 413 18.63 -6.90 4.33
N GLU A 414 18.84 -6.92 5.65
CA GLU A 414 19.96 -6.22 6.29
C GLU A 414 21.31 -6.76 5.81
N GLU A 415 21.39 -8.06 5.56
CA GLU A 415 22.57 -8.70 4.98
C GLU A 415 22.82 -8.20 3.55
N LYS A 416 21.77 -8.14 2.72
CA LYS A 416 21.86 -7.61 1.35
C LYS A 416 22.26 -6.13 1.35
N ALA A 417 21.75 -5.32 2.28
CA ALA A 417 22.07 -3.91 2.40
C ALA A 417 23.51 -3.67 2.89
N ASN A 418 23.99 -4.47 3.85
CA ASN A 418 25.34 -4.36 4.39
C ASN A 418 26.42 -4.87 3.43
N HIS A 419 26.07 -5.79 2.52
CA HIS A 419 26.99 -6.35 1.52
C HIS A 419 26.79 -5.74 0.12
N GLY A 420 26.09 -4.61 -0.01
CA GLY A 420 25.97 -3.87 -1.27
C GLY A 420 25.10 -4.53 -2.35
N GLY A 421 24.20 -5.44 -1.98
CA GLY A 421 23.33 -6.16 -2.93
C GLY A 421 22.14 -5.36 -3.47
N TYR A 422 21.99 -4.08 -3.11
CA TYR A 422 21.04 -3.17 -3.76
C TYR A 422 21.80 -2.17 -4.63
N ARG A 423 21.26 -1.89 -5.82
CA ARG A 423 21.82 -0.92 -6.78
C ARG A 423 22.21 0.42 -6.15
N LEU A 424 21.43 0.87 -5.17
CA LEU A 424 21.73 2.07 -4.38
C LEU A 424 21.28 1.83 -2.94
N CYS A 425 22.14 2.03 -1.94
CA CYS A 425 21.73 1.86 -0.54
C CYS A 425 22.32 2.94 0.35
N PHE A 426 21.48 3.76 0.97
CA PHE A 426 21.92 4.76 1.96
C PHE A 426 21.67 4.26 3.37
N LYS A 427 22.75 4.01 4.12
CA LYS A 427 22.69 3.62 5.53
C LYS A 427 22.97 4.79 6.48
N GLY A 428 22.25 4.85 7.59
CA GLY A 428 22.48 5.83 8.64
C GLY A 428 21.87 5.44 10.00
N ASN A 429 22.33 6.11 11.06
CA ASN A 429 21.85 5.86 12.44
C ASN A 429 20.62 6.70 12.81
N SER A 430 20.12 7.51 11.88
CA SER A 430 18.89 8.29 12.06
C SER A 430 18.21 8.51 10.71
N LEU A 431 16.88 8.64 10.74
CA LEU A 431 16.08 8.93 9.56
C LEU A 431 16.55 10.22 8.86
N LYS A 432 16.80 11.28 9.65
CA LYS A 432 17.27 12.57 9.14
C LYS A 432 18.59 12.44 8.36
N HIS A 433 19.51 11.61 8.83
CA HIS A 433 20.80 11.40 8.16
C HIS A 433 20.63 10.67 6.83
N VAL A 434 19.77 9.64 6.78
CA VAL A 434 19.48 8.91 5.54
C VAL A 434 18.77 9.83 4.54
N LEU A 435 17.75 10.57 4.97
CA LEU A 435 17.03 11.52 4.12
C LEU A 435 17.94 12.64 3.58
N SER A 436 18.88 13.15 4.38
CA SER A 436 19.87 14.13 3.89
C SER A 436 20.69 13.57 2.75
N LYS A 437 21.15 12.32 2.86
CA LYS A 437 21.91 11.65 1.80
C LYS A 437 21.07 11.41 0.55
N VAL A 438 19.79 11.05 0.71
CA VAL A 438 18.85 10.93 -0.40
C VAL A 438 18.72 12.27 -1.14
N SER A 439 18.47 13.36 -0.42
CA SER A 439 18.31 14.69 -1.01
C SER A 439 19.61 15.27 -1.58
N GLU A 440 20.77 14.94 -1.02
CA GLU A 440 22.08 15.30 -1.58
C GLU A 440 22.33 14.58 -2.90
N TYR A 441 21.98 13.30 -2.96
CA TYR A 441 22.04 12.52 -4.19
C TYR A 441 21.09 13.07 -5.26
N GLU A 442 19.83 13.35 -4.91
CA GLU A 442 18.85 13.97 -5.81
C GLU A 442 19.33 15.32 -6.38
N ARG A 443 19.93 16.17 -5.53
CA ARG A 443 20.52 17.46 -5.95
C ARG A 443 21.73 17.29 -6.86
N ALA A 444 22.51 16.22 -6.68
CA ALA A 444 23.70 15.96 -7.48
C ALA A 444 23.39 15.35 -8.86
N PHE A 445 22.28 14.63 -9.00
CA PHE A 445 21.99 13.83 -10.20
C PHE A 445 20.66 14.17 -10.93
N GLY A 446 19.83 15.08 -10.41
CA GLY A 446 18.57 15.51 -11.03
C GLY A 446 17.44 14.48 -10.92
N GLN A 447 16.19 14.91 -11.17
CA GLN A 447 14.94 14.14 -10.96
C GLN A 447 14.78 12.83 -11.76
N ALA A 448 15.82 12.32 -12.41
CA ALA A 448 15.80 11.03 -13.09
C ALA A 448 16.85 10.09 -12.47
N MET A 449 16.43 9.32 -11.46
CA MET A 449 17.05 8.01 -11.23
C MET A 449 16.88 7.21 -12.53
N PRO A 450 17.93 6.61 -13.13
CA PRO A 450 17.76 5.83 -14.34
C PRO A 450 16.85 4.64 -14.05
N SER A 451 15.62 4.71 -14.55
CA SER A 451 14.76 3.56 -14.77
C SER A 451 15.31 2.81 -15.99
N ALA A 452 15.64 1.54 -15.78
CA ALA A 452 16.20 0.59 -16.76
C ALA A 452 17.61 0.90 -17.30
N MET A 453 18.53 -0.06 -17.10
CA MET A 453 19.71 -0.18 -17.97
C MET A 453 19.26 -0.54 -19.40
N PRO A 454 19.95 -0.07 -20.46
CA PRO A 454 19.75 -0.54 -21.83
C PRO A 454 19.80 -2.08 -21.89
N GLU A 455 18.91 -2.69 -22.67
CA GLU A 455 18.72 -4.16 -22.75
C GLU A 455 20.00 -4.97 -23.09
N GLY A 456 21.03 -4.33 -23.63
CA GLY A 456 22.28 -4.99 -24.04
C GLY A 456 23.27 -5.34 -22.92
N ASP A 457 23.07 -4.83 -21.69
CA ASP A 457 24.08 -4.92 -20.61
C ASP A 457 23.59 -5.72 -19.38
N ARG A 458 22.51 -6.50 -19.54
CA ARG A 458 22.01 -7.34 -18.45
C ARG A 458 22.82 -8.64 -18.36
N PRO A 459 23.26 -9.04 -17.15
CA PRO A 459 23.87 -10.35 -16.96
C PRO A 459 22.86 -11.45 -17.22
N ILE A 460 23.14 -12.33 -18.18
CA ILE A 460 22.31 -13.48 -18.53
C ILE A 460 22.99 -14.73 -17.97
N MET A 461 22.27 -15.52 -17.16
CA MET A 461 22.78 -16.82 -16.71
C MET A 461 22.96 -17.72 -17.92
N ALA A 462 24.20 -18.08 -18.22
CA ALA A 462 24.53 -18.97 -19.32
C ALA A 462 24.49 -20.43 -18.87
N GLU A 463 25.00 -20.71 -17.66
CA GLU A 463 24.99 -22.06 -17.09
C GLU A 463 25.13 -22.02 -15.57
N GLU A 464 24.34 -22.84 -14.88
CA GLU A 464 24.35 -22.91 -13.41
C GLU A 464 25.04 -24.20 -12.94
N GLY A 465 25.96 -24.08 -11.97
CA GLY A 465 26.54 -25.24 -11.28
C GLY A 465 27.66 -26.00 -11.98
N PHE A 466 28.26 -25.44 -13.02
CA PHE A 466 29.42 -26.04 -13.67
C PHE A 466 30.61 -26.10 -12.70
N LEU A 467 30.93 -27.31 -12.21
CA LEU A 467 32.03 -27.58 -11.27
C LEU A 467 32.04 -26.74 -9.99
N GLY A 468 30.86 -26.25 -9.55
CA GLY A 468 30.68 -25.37 -8.39
C GLY A 468 30.64 -23.86 -8.72
N PHE A 469 30.64 -23.51 -10.01
CA PHE A 469 30.56 -22.14 -10.50
C PHE A 469 29.27 -21.89 -11.30
N ASN A 470 28.76 -20.67 -11.22
CA ASN A 470 27.74 -20.14 -12.11
C ASN A 470 28.42 -19.33 -13.21
N ILE A 471 28.10 -19.63 -14.47
CA ILE A 471 28.64 -18.93 -15.64
C ILE A 471 27.58 -17.94 -16.14
N VAL A 472 27.95 -16.66 -16.17
CA VAL A 472 27.07 -15.55 -16.54
C VAL A 472 27.67 -14.82 -17.73
N ARG A 473 26.85 -14.56 -18.77
CA ARG A 473 27.21 -13.71 -19.90
C ARG A 473 26.91 -12.26 -19.55
N HIS A 474 27.90 -11.40 -19.65
CA HIS A 474 27.73 -9.95 -19.50
C HIS A 474 28.60 -9.23 -20.52
N ALA A 475 27.99 -8.33 -21.30
CA ALA A 475 28.57 -7.80 -22.54
C ALA A 475 29.06 -8.95 -23.45
N ASP A 476 30.30 -8.87 -23.95
CA ASP A 476 30.90 -9.85 -24.86
C ASP A 476 31.70 -10.96 -24.15
N LEU A 477 31.55 -11.09 -22.82
CA LEU A 477 32.34 -12.03 -22.02
C LEU A 477 31.47 -12.94 -21.15
N PHE A 478 32.01 -14.13 -20.86
CA PHE A 478 31.45 -15.11 -19.93
C PHE A 478 32.28 -15.13 -18.65
N PHE A 479 31.62 -15.04 -17.51
CA PHE A 479 32.23 -14.99 -16.18
C PHE A 479 31.75 -16.17 -15.35
N ALA A 480 32.67 -17.02 -14.90
CA ALA A 480 32.41 -18.07 -13.94
C ALA A 480 32.69 -17.56 -12.53
N ILE A 481 31.65 -17.52 -11.70
CA ILE A 481 31.70 -17.09 -10.28
C ILE A 481 31.26 -18.22 -9.34
N PRO A 482 31.77 -18.33 -8.10
CA PRO A 482 31.43 -19.43 -7.22
C PRO A 482 29.96 -19.36 -6.80
N GLN A 483 29.26 -20.50 -6.78
CA GLN A 483 27.82 -20.56 -6.46
C GLN A 483 27.45 -19.95 -5.10
N GLY A 484 28.33 -20.09 -4.11
CA GLY A 484 28.09 -19.61 -2.74
C GLY A 484 28.28 -18.10 -2.55
N GLU A 485 28.72 -17.36 -3.56
CA GLU A 485 29.17 -15.96 -3.41
C GLU A 485 28.18 -14.91 -3.92
N GLY A 486 26.93 -15.32 -4.14
CA GLY A 486 25.83 -14.44 -4.53
C GLY A 486 25.78 -14.17 -6.03
N ALA A 487 24.86 -13.29 -6.44
CA ALA A 487 24.61 -12.98 -7.84
C ALA A 487 25.80 -12.28 -8.52
N PHE A 488 25.89 -12.43 -9.84
CA PHE A 488 26.85 -11.71 -10.67
C PHE A 488 26.57 -10.20 -10.65
N ALA A 489 27.60 -9.41 -10.36
CA ALA A 489 27.57 -7.95 -10.41
C ALA A 489 28.82 -7.42 -11.12
N PRO A 490 28.70 -6.64 -12.22
CA PRO A 490 29.84 -6.10 -12.98
C PRO A 490 30.80 -5.26 -12.11
N GLU A 491 30.24 -4.54 -11.14
CA GLU A 491 30.97 -3.72 -10.17
C GLU A 491 31.88 -4.59 -9.27
N ARG A 492 31.43 -5.79 -8.89
CA ARG A 492 32.22 -6.73 -8.07
C ARG A 492 33.34 -7.38 -8.86
N VAL A 493 33.14 -7.63 -10.16
CA VAL A 493 34.20 -8.10 -11.06
C VAL A 493 35.34 -7.08 -11.09
N SER A 494 34.99 -5.80 -11.28
CA SER A 494 35.97 -4.70 -11.33
C SER A 494 36.69 -4.47 -10.00
N ALA A 495 36.02 -4.76 -8.87
CA ALA A 495 36.57 -4.64 -7.52
C ALA A 495 37.27 -5.91 -7.00
N GLY A 496 37.35 -6.99 -7.79
CA GLY A 496 37.94 -8.26 -7.36
C GLY A 496 37.18 -8.96 -6.22
N GLY A 497 35.85 -8.75 -6.15
CA GLY A 497 35.00 -9.17 -5.02
C GLY A 497 34.55 -10.64 -5.02
N TYR A 498 35.08 -11.48 -5.91
CA TYR A 498 34.83 -12.93 -5.94
C TYR A 498 36.12 -13.67 -5.57
N SER A 499 36.04 -14.71 -4.73
CA SER A 499 37.23 -15.41 -4.22
C SER A 499 38.02 -16.10 -5.33
N ARG A 500 37.30 -16.62 -6.34
CA ARG A 500 37.85 -17.19 -7.57
C ARG A 500 36.93 -16.86 -8.72
N MET A 501 37.48 -16.34 -9.80
CA MET A 501 36.72 -15.95 -10.97
C MET A 501 37.50 -16.35 -12.22
N TYR A 502 36.78 -16.91 -13.19
CA TYR A 502 37.34 -17.24 -14.50
C TYR A 502 36.55 -16.53 -15.58
N THR A 503 37.23 -16.08 -16.63
CA THR A 503 36.62 -15.29 -17.69
C THR A 503 37.00 -15.84 -19.05
N GLY A 504 36.08 -15.83 -20.02
CA GLY A 504 36.36 -16.22 -21.40
C GLY A 504 35.48 -15.49 -22.41
N PRO A 505 35.93 -15.37 -23.68
CA PRO A 505 35.12 -14.78 -24.75
C PRO A 505 33.96 -15.67 -25.20
N THR A 506 34.00 -16.96 -24.86
CA THR A 506 32.93 -17.95 -25.11
C THR A 506 32.64 -18.76 -23.86
N LEU A 507 31.48 -19.41 -23.81
CA LEU A 507 31.09 -20.29 -22.71
C LEU A 507 32.12 -21.41 -22.51
N GLU A 508 32.59 -22.00 -23.59
CA GLU A 508 33.56 -23.10 -23.63
C GLU A 508 34.93 -22.64 -23.14
N ALA A 509 35.34 -21.41 -23.49
CA ALA A 509 36.58 -20.83 -22.98
C ALA A 509 36.50 -20.55 -21.47
N ALA A 510 35.35 -20.08 -20.98
CA ALA A 510 35.13 -19.90 -19.54
C ALA A 510 35.13 -21.24 -18.79
N LYS A 511 34.53 -22.28 -19.36
CA LYS A 511 34.56 -23.65 -18.80
C LYS A 511 35.97 -24.22 -18.74
N ALA A 512 36.72 -24.12 -19.84
CA ALA A 512 38.12 -24.57 -19.89
C ALA A 512 38.99 -23.84 -18.86
N ALA A 513 38.73 -22.55 -18.62
CA ALA A 513 39.44 -21.79 -17.59
C ALA A 513 39.09 -22.26 -16.15
N VAL A 514 37.83 -22.63 -15.89
CA VAL A 514 37.43 -23.25 -14.61
C VAL A 514 38.10 -24.61 -14.42
N GLU A 515 38.17 -25.42 -15.48
CA GLU A 515 38.81 -26.75 -15.45
C GLU A 515 40.32 -26.67 -15.22
N ALA A 516 41.01 -25.70 -15.86
CA ALA A 516 42.44 -25.49 -15.72
C ALA A 516 42.84 -24.85 -14.38
N GLY A 517 41.90 -24.21 -13.68
CA GLY A 517 42.13 -23.53 -12.40
C GLY A 517 41.77 -24.35 -11.15
N LYS A 518 41.30 -25.59 -11.32
CA LYS A 518 41.25 -26.60 -10.25
C LYS A 518 42.58 -27.30 -10.11
#